data_AF-A0A3L7W7Q5-F1
#
_entry.id   AF-A0A3L7W7Q5-F1
#
_cell.length_a   1.000
_cell.length_b   1.000
_cell.length_c   1.000
_cell.angle_alpha   90.00
_cell.angle_beta   90.00
_cell.angle_gamma   90.00
#
_symmetry.space_group_name_H-M   'P 1'
#
loop_
_entity.id
_entity.type
_entity.pdbx_description
1 polymer ?
#
loop_
_entity_poly.entity_id
_entity_poly.type
_entity_poly.pdbx_seq_one_letter_code
_entity_poly.pdbx_strand_id
1 'polypeptide(L)'
;MEWVRHPSLASHPDSAVADRILGGKWGGMLSFKPRAAAGVDPLDAMRAFADNIALFGVGVSLGEVDTLVYPMPKRGGIFRISVGIEGSDDIIREFDRALARVK
;
A
#
# COMPACT_ATOMS: atom_id res chain seq x y z
N MET A 1 -0.89 0.22 10.81
CA MET A 1 0.24 0.52 9.90
C MET A 1 1.51 0.85 10.68
N GLU A 2 2.66 0.37 10.20
CA GLU A 2 3.98 0.75 10.73
C GLU A 2 4.44 2.06 10.08
N TRP A 3 4.39 2.12 8.75
CA TRP A 3 4.64 3.33 7.97
C TRP A 3 3.98 3.26 6.59
N VAL A 4 3.80 4.43 5.97
CA VAL A 4 3.36 4.61 4.59
C VAL A 4 4.30 5.59 3.90
N ARG A 5 4.61 5.34 2.63
CA ARG A 5 5.43 6.21 1.77
C ARG A 5 4.63 6.56 0.52
N HIS A 6 4.34 7.85 0.38
CA HIS A 6 3.75 8.46 -0.79
C HIS A 6 4.22 9.92 -0.87
N PRO A 7 4.53 10.47 -2.05
CA PRO A 7 5.12 11.82 -2.17
C PRO A 7 4.24 12.95 -1.62
N SER A 8 2.92 12.77 -1.59
CA SER A 8 1.98 13.77 -1.05
C SER A 8 1.94 13.83 0.48
N LEU A 9 2.56 12.88 1.19
CA LEU A 9 2.50 12.83 2.65
C LEU A 9 3.56 13.76 3.24
N ALA A 10 3.16 14.60 4.21
CA ALA A 10 4.09 15.46 4.96
C ALA A 10 5.22 14.68 5.66
N SER A 11 5.00 13.39 5.97
CA SER A 11 6.01 12.49 6.53
C SER A 11 7.05 11.99 5.52
N HIS A 12 6.88 12.29 4.22
CA HIS A 12 7.86 11.98 3.19
C HIS A 12 9.00 13.01 3.21
N PRO A 13 10.27 12.58 3.26
CA PRO A 13 11.42 13.49 3.35
C PRO A 13 11.47 14.49 2.20
N ASP A 14 11.05 14.05 1.02
CA ASP A 14 11.05 14.86 -0.21
C ASP A 14 9.68 15.47 -0.55
N SER A 15 8.73 15.57 0.39
CA SER A 15 7.38 16.10 0.11
C SER A 15 7.40 17.48 -0.54
N ALA A 16 8.21 18.41 -0.02
CA ALA A 16 8.37 19.74 -0.62
C ALA A 16 9.00 19.73 -2.03
N VAL A 17 9.93 18.80 -2.29
CA VAL A 17 10.51 18.62 -3.62
C VAL A 17 9.47 18.05 -4.57
N ALA A 18 8.72 17.04 -4.13
CA ALA A 18 7.64 16.42 -4.89
C ALA A 18 6.56 17.44 -5.27
N ASP A 19 6.12 18.28 -4.33
CA ASP A 19 5.16 19.35 -4.62
C ASP A 19 5.67 20.29 -5.71
N ARG A 20 6.93 20.72 -5.60
CA ARG A 20 7.55 21.64 -6.55
C ARG A 20 7.67 21.07 -7.96
N ILE A 21 8.07 19.80 -8.10
CA ILE A 21 8.35 19.20 -9.42
C ILE A 21 7.14 18.48 -10.04
N LEU A 22 6.21 17.99 -9.22
CA LEU A 22 5.03 17.26 -9.68
C LEU A 22 3.77 18.14 -9.74
N GLY A 23 3.82 19.36 -9.21
CA GLY A 23 2.73 20.34 -9.32
C GLY A 23 1.42 19.86 -8.72
N GLY A 24 1.48 19.20 -7.55
CA GLY A 24 0.31 18.64 -6.87
C GLY A 24 -0.24 17.34 -7.47
N LYS A 25 0.48 16.70 -8.40
CA LYS A 25 0.10 15.42 -9.02
C LYS A 25 1.07 14.31 -8.65
N TRP A 26 0.86 13.71 -7.48
CA TRP A 26 1.84 12.78 -6.87
C TRP A 26 1.81 11.34 -7.41
N GLY A 27 0.87 11.03 -8.31
CA GLY A 27 0.69 9.69 -8.88
C GLY A 27 -0.10 8.73 -7.99
N GLY A 28 -0.34 7.51 -8.50
CA GLY A 28 -1.07 6.45 -7.79
C GLY A 28 -0.16 5.38 -7.15
N MET A 29 1.14 5.64 -7.05
CA MET A 29 2.11 4.67 -6.54
C MET A 29 2.41 4.94 -5.07
N LEU A 30 2.13 3.98 -4.19
CA LEU A 30 2.51 4.04 -2.78
C LEU A 30 3.21 2.77 -2.32
N SER A 31 3.91 2.87 -1.19
CA SER A 31 4.41 1.70 -0.47
C SER A 31 4.01 1.78 0.99
N PHE A 32 3.72 0.66 1.61
CA PHE A 32 3.44 0.62 3.04
C PHE A 32 3.97 -0.66 3.68
N LYS A 33 4.10 -0.61 5.00
CA LYS A 33 4.37 -1.78 5.83
C LYS A 33 3.26 -1.95 6.87
N PRO A 34 2.54 -3.09 6.88
CA PRO A 34 1.59 -3.38 7.94
C PRO A 34 2.31 -3.50 9.28
N ARG A 35 1.62 -3.14 10.36
CA ARG A 35 2.15 -3.32 11.72
C ARG A 35 1.72 -4.70 12.19
N ALA A 36 2.67 -5.53 12.60
CA ALA A 36 2.37 -6.79 13.28
C ALA A 36 2.06 -6.54 14.76
N ALA A 37 1.17 -7.33 15.34
CA ALA A 37 0.99 -7.39 16.79
C ALA A 37 2.27 -7.87 17.48
N ALA A 38 2.35 -7.59 18.78
CA ALA A 38 3.41 -8.12 19.62
C ALA A 38 3.47 -9.65 19.51
N GLY A 39 4.65 -10.18 19.17
CA GLY A 39 4.88 -11.62 19.03
C GLY A 39 4.46 -12.23 17.68
N VAL A 40 3.92 -11.44 16.74
CA VAL A 40 3.61 -11.90 15.37
C VAL A 40 4.78 -11.59 14.44
N ASP A 41 5.15 -12.55 13.57
CA ASP A 41 6.17 -12.31 12.53
C ASP A 41 5.66 -11.21 11.56
N PRO A 42 6.45 -10.16 11.27
CA PRO A 42 6.09 -9.17 10.27
C PRO A 42 5.68 -9.75 8.90
N LEU A 43 6.23 -10.89 8.50
CA LEU A 43 5.84 -11.58 7.28
C LEU A 43 4.45 -12.23 7.40
N ASP A 44 4.01 -12.63 8.59
CA ASP A 44 2.67 -13.14 8.82
C ASP A 44 1.63 -12.01 8.79
N ALA A 45 1.96 -10.84 9.32
CA ALA A 45 1.13 -9.64 9.16
C ALA A 45 0.95 -9.26 7.68
N MET A 46 2.02 -9.39 6.89
CA MET A 46 1.98 -9.19 5.45
C MET A 46 1.12 -10.25 4.74
N ARG A 47 1.33 -11.54 5.01
CA ARG A 47 0.51 -12.63 4.45
C ARG A 47 -0.96 -12.44 4.77
N ALA A 48 -1.29 -12.12 6.03
CA ALA A 48 -2.65 -11.87 6.46
C ALA A 48 -3.36 -10.77 5.65
N PHE A 49 -2.66 -9.68 5.31
CA PHE A 49 -3.22 -8.67 4.41
C PHE A 49 -3.43 -9.24 2.99
N ALA A 50 -2.39 -9.82 2.40
CA ALA A 50 -2.42 -10.31 1.01
C ALA A 50 -3.45 -11.43 0.79
N ASP A 51 -3.67 -12.30 1.78
CA ASP A 51 -4.62 -13.41 1.70
C ASP A 51 -6.09 -12.95 1.87
N ASN A 52 -6.33 -11.71 2.29
CA ASN A 52 -7.67 -11.17 2.58
C ASN A 52 -8.11 -10.04 1.65
N ILE A 53 -7.31 -9.70 0.65
CA ILE A 53 -7.77 -8.86 -0.46
C ILE A 53 -8.63 -9.69 -1.43
N ALA A 54 -9.71 -9.10 -1.92
CA ALA A 54 -10.67 -9.65 -2.87
C ALA A 54 -10.91 -8.72 -4.07
N LEU A 55 -10.69 -7.41 -3.91
CA LEU A 55 -10.82 -6.44 -5.01
C LEU A 55 -9.49 -6.25 -5.76
N PHE A 56 -8.37 -6.20 -5.04
CA PHE A 56 -7.08 -5.90 -5.65
C PHE A 56 -6.41 -7.14 -6.25
N GLY A 57 -5.74 -6.97 -7.39
CA GLY A 57 -4.93 -8.02 -8.01
C GLY A 57 -3.57 -8.16 -7.33
N VAL A 58 -3.10 -9.38 -7.09
CA VAL A 58 -1.71 -9.64 -6.69
C VAL A 58 -0.85 -9.73 -7.95
N GLY A 59 0.04 -8.76 -8.18
CA GLY A 59 0.80 -8.68 -9.43
C GLY A 59 2.05 -7.82 -9.34
N VAL A 60 3.02 -8.12 -10.22
CA VAL A 60 4.31 -7.41 -10.28
C VAL A 60 4.30 -6.19 -11.22
N SER A 61 3.30 -6.07 -12.09
CA SER A 61 3.08 -4.92 -12.98
C SER A 61 2.53 -3.70 -12.23
N LEU A 62 2.35 -2.58 -12.92
CA LEU A 62 1.81 -1.32 -12.40
C LEU A 62 1.20 -0.49 -13.54
N GLY A 63 0.33 0.46 -13.19
CA GLY A 63 -0.29 1.40 -14.13
C GLY A 63 -1.49 0.85 -14.90
N GLU A 64 -2.03 -0.30 -14.48
CA GLU A 64 -3.30 -0.83 -15.01
C GLU A 64 -4.50 -0.05 -14.47
N VAL A 65 -5.68 -0.29 -15.06
CA VAL A 65 -6.95 0.27 -14.56
C VAL A 65 -7.35 -0.33 -13.21
N ASP A 66 -6.90 -1.54 -12.91
CA ASP A 66 -7.15 -2.22 -11.63
C ASP A 66 -6.02 -1.95 -10.62
N THR A 67 -6.37 -1.88 -9.35
CA THR A 67 -5.42 -1.75 -8.26
C THR A 67 -4.60 -3.03 -8.12
N LEU A 68 -3.27 -2.89 -8.18
CA LEU A 68 -2.32 -3.99 -8.04
C LEU A 68 -1.50 -3.89 -6.75
N VAL A 69 -1.43 -5.00 -6.03
CA VAL A 69 -0.63 -5.19 -4.82
C VAL A 69 0.56 -6.09 -5.14
N TYR A 70 1.77 -5.59 -4.91
CA TYR A 70 2.99 -6.40 -5.00
C TYR A 70 3.58 -6.67 -3.60
N PRO A 71 3.38 -7.88 -3.04
CA PRO A 71 4.04 -8.31 -1.81
C PRO A 71 5.56 -8.51 -1.98
N MET A 72 6.38 -7.87 -1.13
CA MET A 72 7.86 -8.00 -1.16
C MET A 72 8.43 -8.58 0.16
N PRO A 73 8.35 -9.90 0.39
CA PRO A 73 8.80 -10.51 1.66
C PRO A 73 10.32 -10.35 1.86
N LYS A 74 11.11 -10.40 0.79
CA LYS A 74 12.58 -10.19 0.83
C LYS A 74 12.99 -8.75 1.15
N ARG A 75 12.05 -7.80 1.20
CA ARG A 75 12.28 -6.38 1.54
C ARG A 75 11.66 -6.01 2.89
N GLY A 76 11.62 -6.97 3.82
CA GLY A 76 11.12 -6.72 5.18
C GLY A 76 9.61 -6.61 5.28
N GLY A 77 8.88 -7.33 4.41
CA GLY A 77 7.43 -7.45 4.50
C GLY A 77 6.64 -6.22 4.01
N ILE A 78 7.18 -5.50 3.03
CA ILE A 78 6.55 -4.29 2.48
C ILE A 78 5.65 -4.62 1.28
N PHE A 79 4.71 -3.73 1.01
CA PHE A 79 3.90 -3.74 -0.20
C PHE A 79 4.25 -2.54 -1.10
N ARG A 80 4.30 -2.77 -2.41
CA ARG A 80 4.14 -1.69 -3.41
C ARG A 80 2.73 -1.79 -3.97
N ILE A 81 2.02 -0.68 -3.98
CA ILE A 81 0.67 -0.57 -4.52
C ILE A 81 0.69 0.34 -5.74
N SER A 82 0.06 -0.13 -6.82
CA SER A 82 -0.36 0.69 -7.95
C SER A 82 -1.86 0.87 -7.83
N VAL A 83 -2.31 2.04 -7.39
CA VAL A 83 -3.73 2.36 -7.27
C VAL A 83 -4.33 2.52 -8.66
N GLY A 84 -5.40 1.77 -8.92
CA GLY A 84 -6.16 1.81 -10.16
C GLY A 84 -7.17 2.96 -10.19
N ILE A 85 -8.22 2.80 -10.99
CA ILE A 85 -9.29 3.78 -11.20
C ILE A 85 -10.66 3.28 -10.73
N GLU A 86 -10.69 2.30 -9.82
CA GLU A 86 -11.92 1.87 -9.16
C GLU A 86 -12.52 3.00 -8.29
N GLY A 87 -13.77 2.81 -7.82
CA GLY A 87 -14.39 3.75 -6.89
C GLY A 87 -13.56 3.88 -5.62
N SER A 88 -13.20 5.13 -5.24
CA SER A 88 -12.33 5.37 -4.08
C SER A 88 -12.85 4.76 -2.79
N ASP A 89 -14.17 4.76 -2.60
CA ASP A 89 -14.83 4.15 -1.43
C ASP A 89 -14.63 2.64 -1.39
N ASP A 90 -14.62 1.97 -2.55
CA ASP A 90 -14.41 0.52 -2.63
C ASP A 90 -12.95 0.17 -2.36
N ILE A 91 -12.01 0.98 -2.88
CA ILE A 91 -10.58 0.85 -2.56
C ILE A 91 -10.34 1.03 -1.06
N ILE A 92 -10.95 2.04 -0.43
CA ILE A 92 -10.81 2.28 1.02
C ILE A 92 -11.40 1.12 1.82
N ARG A 93 -12.62 0.68 1.50
CA ARG A 93 -13.28 -0.45 2.17
C ARG A 93 -12.49 -1.75 2.05
N GLU A 94 -11.86 -1.96 0.89
CA GLU A 94 -10.98 -3.10 0.65
C GLU A 94 -9.79 -3.09 1.59
N PHE A 95 -9.08 -1.96 1.68
CA PHE A 95 -7.98 -1.79 2.64
C PHE A 95 -8.45 -2.00 4.07
N ASP A 96 -9.56 -1.39 4.49
CA ASP A 96 -10.10 -1.53 5.85
C ASP A 96 -10.39 -3.01 6.18
N ARG A 97 -11.06 -3.73 5.27
CA ARG A 97 -11.40 -5.15 5.47
C ARG A 97 -10.15 -6.02 5.56
N ALA A 98 -9.18 -5.83 4.66
CA ALA A 98 -7.96 -6.63 4.64
C ALA A 98 -7.05 -6.31 5.84
N LEU A 99 -6.94 -5.04 6.23
CA LEU A 99 -6.13 -4.62 7.38
C LEU A 99 -6.71 -5.07 8.72
N ALA A 100 -8.03 -5.19 8.83
CA ALA A 100 -8.67 -5.76 10.03
C ALA A 100 -8.30 -7.24 10.28
N ARG A 101 -7.73 -7.93 9.28
CA ARG A 101 -7.25 -9.32 9.39
C ARG A 101 -5.79 -9.43 9.78
N VAL A 102 -5.05 -8.32 9.72
CA VAL A 102 -3.67 -8.24 10.18
C VAL A 102 -3.66 -8.24 11.70
N LYS A 103 -3.01 -9.25 12.29
CA LYS A 103 -2.78 -9.30 13.74
C LYS A 103 -1.48 -8.60 14.06
#